data_AF-A0A8T7AG70-F1
#
_entry.id   AF-A0A8T7AG70-F1
#
_cell.length_a   1.000
_cell.length_b   1.000
_cell.length_c   1.000
_cell.angle_alpha   90.00
_cell.angle_beta   90.00
_cell.angle_gamma   90.00
#
_symmetry.space_group_name_H-M   'P 1'
#
loop_
_entity.id
_entity.type
_entity.pdbx_description
1 polymer ?
#
loop_
_entity_poly.entity_id
_entity_poly.type
_entity_poly.pdbx_seq_one_letter_code
_entity_poly.pdbx_strand_id
1 'polypeptide(L)'
;MRYDIFDSNESVVVPVGFVTDFASAPQALWSFGLSPHGRYSRAAVIHDFLYWAQICTREQADNIMLLAMMESGVNSKEQFLFYRGVDFGGNPSWKENKDDRAKGLPRVVPVQYRYNIPHNATWDEWEQVLVRNNVKDPIFPTTAGYCRLGTDEYVAQKMKDMEEECKMGLNPSFCL
;
A
#
# COMPACT_ATOMS: atom_id res chain seq x y z
N MET A 1 1.33 -10.95 -2.67
CA MET A 1 0.65 -10.90 -1.35
C MET A 1 -0.82 -10.66 -1.60
N ARG A 2 -1.72 -11.42 -0.96
CA ARG A 2 -3.18 -11.17 -1.02
C ARG A 2 -3.61 -10.49 0.27
N TYR A 3 -4.47 -9.49 0.16
CA TYR A 3 -5.13 -8.81 1.26
C TYR A 3 -6.63 -8.78 0.99
N ASP A 4 -7.38 -9.51 1.78
CA ASP A 4 -8.85 -9.48 1.77
C ASP A 4 -9.29 -8.32 2.66
N ILE A 5 -10.18 -7.44 2.16
CA ILE A 5 -10.60 -6.25 2.88
C ILE A 5 -11.80 -6.60 3.76
N PHE A 6 -11.60 -6.72 5.06
CA PHE A 6 -12.63 -7.13 6.02
C PHE A 6 -13.45 -8.33 5.50
N ASP A 7 -14.77 -8.21 5.55
CA ASP A 7 -15.77 -9.18 5.12
C ASP A 7 -16.36 -8.85 3.73
N SER A 8 -15.74 -7.92 2.98
CA SER A 8 -16.30 -7.34 1.75
C SER A 8 -16.28 -8.26 0.52
N ASN A 9 -15.68 -9.45 0.62
CA ASN A 9 -15.38 -10.38 -0.49
C ASN A 9 -14.52 -9.75 -1.62
N GLU A 10 -13.89 -8.61 -1.36
CA GLU A 10 -12.95 -7.95 -2.26
C GLU A 10 -11.52 -8.16 -1.75
N SER A 11 -10.56 -8.21 -2.67
CA SER A 11 -9.15 -8.40 -2.29
C SER A 11 -8.20 -7.63 -3.19
N VAL A 12 -7.15 -7.07 -2.59
CA VAL A 12 -6.00 -6.52 -3.30
C VAL A 12 -4.95 -7.62 -3.43
N VAL A 13 -4.50 -7.87 -4.66
CA VAL A 13 -3.46 -8.85 -4.96
C VAL A 13 -2.21 -8.14 -5.47
N VAL A 14 -1.22 -8.00 -4.58
CA VAL A 14 0.10 -7.47 -4.92
C VAL A 14 0.90 -8.56 -5.65
N PRO A 15 1.41 -8.31 -6.87
CA PRO A 15 2.21 -9.28 -7.62
C PRO A 15 3.43 -9.75 -6.84
N VAL A 16 3.78 -11.04 -6.96
CA VAL A 16 5.06 -11.53 -6.42
C VAL A 16 6.20 -10.88 -7.19
N GLY A 17 7.20 -10.35 -6.47
CA GLY A 17 8.32 -9.61 -7.05
C GLY A 17 8.04 -8.13 -7.23
N PHE A 18 6.86 -7.63 -6.82
CA PHE A 18 6.64 -6.19 -6.69
C PHE A 18 7.66 -5.58 -5.73
N VAL A 19 8.34 -4.53 -6.18
CA VAL A 19 9.33 -3.80 -5.40
C VAL A 19 8.62 -2.68 -4.68
N THR A 20 8.60 -2.82 -3.37
CA THR A 20 8.13 -1.81 -2.43
C THR A 20 9.36 -1.06 -1.92
N ASP A 21 9.25 0.25 -1.82
CA ASP A 21 10.17 1.09 -1.07
C ASP A 21 9.78 1.17 0.42
N PHE A 22 8.76 0.38 0.82
CA PHE A 22 8.01 0.48 2.07
C PHE A 22 7.61 1.94 2.31
N ALA A 23 7.04 2.52 1.26
CA ALA A 23 7.04 3.94 0.98
C ALA A 23 6.73 4.77 2.22
N SER A 24 7.44 5.89 2.32
CA SER A 24 6.80 7.10 2.83
C SER A 24 6.21 7.03 4.24
N ALA A 25 6.73 6.19 5.15
CA ALA A 25 6.87 6.71 6.51
C ALA A 25 7.86 7.87 6.35
N PRO A 26 7.48 9.16 6.59
CA PRO A 26 8.48 10.19 6.75
C PRO A 26 9.59 9.61 7.64
N GLN A 27 10.88 9.73 7.29
CA GLN A 27 11.94 9.32 8.22
C GLN A 27 11.74 9.96 9.61
N ALA A 28 11.04 11.09 9.66
CA ALA A 28 10.54 11.71 10.89
C ALA A 28 9.63 10.78 11.72
N LEU A 29 8.81 9.91 11.13
CA LEU A 29 8.00 8.91 11.83
C LEU A 29 8.84 7.77 12.44
N TRP A 30 10.04 7.48 11.94
CA TRP A 30 10.96 6.53 12.60
C TRP A 30 11.39 7.04 13.98
N SER A 31 11.45 8.36 14.18
CA SER A 31 11.75 8.97 15.48
C SER A 31 10.64 8.77 16.53
N PHE A 32 9.45 8.33 16.12
CA PHE A 32 8.33 7.97 17.01
C PHE A 32 8.23 6.45 17.27
N GLY A 33 9.24 5.66 16.90
CA GLY A 33 9.28 4.21 17.17
C GLY A 33 8.57 3.34 16.13
N LEU A 34 8.15 3.92 15.01
CA LEU A 34 7.54 3.22 13.89
C LEU A 34 8.64 2.52 13.06
N SER A 35 8.96 1.29 13.44
CA SER A 35 9.90 0.42 12.72
C SER A 35 9.29 -0.09 11.41
N PRO A 36 10.08 -0.20 10.30
CA PRO A 36 9.63 -0.77 9.03
C PRO A 36 9.08 -2.21 9.10
N HIS A 37 9.24 -2.88 10.25
CA HIS A 37 8.70 -4.21 10.53
C HIS A 37 7.46 -4.20 11.44
N GLY A 38 6.82 -3.04 11.61
CA GLY A 38 5.60 -2.90 12.41
C GLY A 38 4.37 -3.56 11.77
N ARG A 39 3.27 -3.58 12.53
CA ARG A 39 1.96 -4.10 12.09
C ARG A 39 1.43 -3.42 10.82
N TYR A 40 1.91 -2.22 10.50
CA TYR A 40 1.54 -1.46 9.30
C TYR A 40 2.27 -1.90 8.02
N SER A 41 3.31 -2.74 8.12
CA SER A 41 4.14 -3.13 6.96
C SER A 41 3.32 -3.73 5.81
N ARG A 42 2.30 -4.54 6.13
CA ARG A 42 1.34 -5.06 5.13
C ARG A 42 0.59 -3.93 4.43
N ALA A 43 0.09 -2.96 5.19
CA ALA A 43 -0.65 -1.80 4.67
C ALA A 43 0.22 -0.93 3.75
N ALA A 44 1.49 -0.72 4.12
CA ALA A 44 2.45 0.00 3.27
C ALA A 44 2.65 -0.70 1.91
N VAL A 45 2.88 -2.02 1.90
CA VAL A 45 3.04 -2.78 0.64
C VAL A 45 1.79 -2.69 -0.26
N ILE A 46 0.59 -2.68 0.34
CA ILE A 46 -0.67 -2.50 -0.41
C ILE A 46 -0.74 -1.08 -0.99
N HIS A 47 -0.41 -0.07 -0.19
CA HIS A 47 -0.41 1.33 -0.59
C HIS A 47 0.55 1.60 -1.75
N ASP A 48 1.81 1.18 -1.63
CA ASP A 48 2.83 1.30 -2.68
C ASP A 48 2.35 0.68 -4.00
N PHE A 49 1.73 -0.49 -3.91
CA PHE A 49 1.18 -1.17 -5.08
C PHE A 49 0.03 -0.38 -5.72
N LEU A 50 -0.91 0.13 -4.92
CA LEU A 50 -2.03 0.93 -5.44
C LEU A 50 -1.54 2.26 -6.05
N TYR A 51 -0.54 2.88 -5.43
CA TYR A 51 0.15 4.08 -5.93
C TYR A 51 0.86 3.82 -7.25
N TRP A 52 1.55 2.69 -7.38
CA TRP A 52 2.19 2.31 -8.62
C TRP A 52 1.19 1.95 -9.72
N ALA A 53 0.22 1.09 -9.40
CA ALA A 53 -0.69 0.51 -10.38
C ALA A 53 -1.75 1.50 -10.87
N GLN A 54 -2.07 2.53 -10.08
CA GLN A 54 -3.04 3.59 -10.41
C GLN A 54 -4.42 3.03 -10.77
N ILE A 55 -4.83 1.96 -10.09
CA ILE A 55 -6.11 1.24 -10.30
C ILE A 55 -7.28 2.00 -9.64
N CYS A 56 -7.00 2.60 -8.49
CA CYS A 56 -7.94 3.47 -7.76
C CYS A 56 -7.46 4.92 -7.83
N THR A 57 -8.24 5.86 -7.28
CA THR A 57 -7.74 7.21 -7.01
C THR A 57 -6.71 7.19 -5.88
N ARG A 58 -5.92 8.26 -5.77
CA ARG A 58 -4.95 8.44 -4.67
C ARG A 58 -5.63 8.33 -3.30
N GLU A 59 -6.71 9.08 -3.14
CA GLU A 59 -7.53 9.07 -1.92
C GLU A 59 -8.07 7.68 -1.60
N GLN A 60 -8.56 6.94 -2.60
CA GLN A 60 -8.98 5.55 -2.39
C GLN A 60 -7.82 4.65 -1.95
N ALA A 61 -6.62 4.84 -2.49
CA ALA A 61 -5.44 4.09 -2.05
C ALA A 61 -5.04 4.43 -0.60
N ASP A 62 -5.07 5.71 -0.23
CA ASP A 62 -4.80 6.20 1.14
C ASP A 62 -5.83 5.64 2.14
N ASN A 63 -7.11 5.61 1.76
CA ASN A 63 -8.20 5.04 2.54
C ASN A 63 -8.08 3.51 2.68
N ILE A 64 -7.72 2.79 1.61
CA ILE A 64 -7.48 1.34 1.69
C ILE A 64 -6.27 1.02 2.60
N MET A 65 -5.24 1.88 2.63
CA MET A 65 -4.14 1.76 3.59
C MET A 65 -4.64 1.89 5.02
N LEU A 66 -5.52 2.87 5.30
CA LEU A 66 -6.12 3.04 6.63
C LEU A 66 -6.92 1.80 7.07
N LEU A 67 -7.76 1.25 6.19
CA LEU A 67 -8.49 0.01 6.43
C LEU A 67 -7.53 -1.15 6.75
N ALA A 68 -6.44 -1.29 5.99
CA ALA A 68 -5.44 -2.34 6.22
C ALA A 68 -4.70 -2.18 7.56
N MET A 69 -4.45 -0.94 8.00
CA MET A 69 -3.88 -0.67 9.32
C MET A 69 -4.85 -1.02 10.45
N MET A 70 -6.13 -0.71 10.29
CA MET A 70 -7.20 -1.07 11.24
C MET A 70 -7.27 -2.59 11.44
N GLU A 71 -7.33 -3.35 10.35
CA GLU A 71 -7.37 -4.83 10.40
C GLU A 71 -6.08 -5.43 10.96
N SER A 72 -4.95 -4.75 10.77
CA SER A 72 -3.66 -5.18 11.32
C SER A 72 -3.49 -4.82 12.80
N GLY A 73 -4.49 -4.17 13.43
CA GLY A 73 -4.44 -3.78 14.84
C GLY A 73 -3.34 -2.77 15.14
N VAL A 74 -3.05 -1.88 14.19
CA VAL A 74 -2.24 -0.67 14.41
C VAL A 74 -3.04 0.26 15.31
N ASN A 75 -2.43 0.95 16.28
CA ASN A 75 -3.23 1.81 17.18
C ASN A 75 -3.68 3.12 16.49
N SER A 76 -4.77 3.73 16.96
CA SER A 76 -5.37 4.93 16.34
C SER A 76 -4.41 6.09 16.12
N LYS A 77 -3.43 6.29 17.02
CA LYS A 77 -2.47 7.40 16.89
C LYS A 77 -1.53 7.15 15.71
N GLU A 78 -1.02 5.93 15.58
CA GLU A 78 -0.18 5.53 14.45
C GLU A 78 -0.97 5.59 13.14
N GLN A 79 -2.19 5.03 13.10
CA GLN A 79 -3.07 5.10 11.93
C GLN A 79 -3.25 6.54 11.45
N PHE A 80 -3.57 7.45 12.37
CA PHE A 80 -3.77 8.87 12.07
C PHE A 80 -2.49 9.52 11.53
N LEU A 81 -1.33 9.25 12.13
CA LEU A 81 -0.04 9.81 11.68
C LEU A 81 0.31 9.35 10.26
N PHE A 82 0.13 8.05 9.96
CA PHE A 82 0.35 7.53 8.62
C PHE A 82 -0.62 8.12 7.61
N TYR A 83 -1.93 8.08 7.91
CA TYR A 83 -2.97 8.58 7.01
C TYR A 83 -2.77 10.06 6.67
N ARG A 84 -2.50 10.91 7.68
CA ARG A 84 -2.22 12.33 7.44
C ARG A 84 -0.91 12.54 6.68
N GLY A 85 0.10 11.72 6.94
CA GLY A 85 1.36 11.76 6.21
C GLY A 85 1.18 11.54 4.71
N VAL A 86 0.45 10.50 4.33
CA VAL A 86 0.20 10.18 2.91
C VAL A 86 -0.79 11.14 2.25
N ASP A 87 -1.80 11.61 2.98
CA ASP A 87 -2.77 12.57 2.45
C ASP A 87 -2.12 13.92 2.08
N PHE A 88 -1.28 14.45 2.96
CA PHE A 88 -0.56 15.71 2.70
C PHE A 88 0.65 15.55 1.79
N GLY A 89 1.39 14.45 1.92
CA GLY A 89 2.71 14.26 1.32
C GLY A 89 2.73 13.36 0.08
N GLY A 90 1.64 12.67 -0.24
CA GLY A 90 1.63 11.61 -1.25
C GLY A 90 1.54 12.08 -2.70
N ASN A 91 1.14 13.33 -2.96
CA ASN A 91 0.94 13.85 -4.32
C ASN A 91 2.19 13.76 -5.24
N PRO A 92 3.41 14.13 -4.78
CA PRO A 92 4.61 13.97 -5.59
C PRO A 92 4.86 12.52 -5.98
N SER A 93 4.84 11.59 -5.01
CA SER A 93 5.07 10.15 -5.24
C SER A 93 3.99 9.54 -6.14
N TRP A 94 2.73 9.94 -5.97
CA TRP A 94 1.63 9.52 -6.85
C TRP A 94 1.89 9.90 -8.32
N LYS A 95 2.34 11.14 -8.55
CA LYS A 95 2.65 11.65 -9.89
C LYS A 95 3.89 10.98 -10.47
N GLU A 96 4.95 10.86 -9.68
CA GLU A 96 6.21 10.21 -10.08
C GLU A 96 5.98 8.77 -10.52
N ASN A 97 5.25 7.98 -9.71
CA ASN A 97 4.86 6.61 -10.06
C ASN A 97 4.08 6.54 -11.39
N LYS A 98 3.15 7.48 -11.61
CA LYS A 98 2.41 7.56 -12.87
C LYS A 98 3.32 7.85 -14.07
N ASP A 99 4.25 8.80 -13.90
CA ASP A 99 5.19 9.20 -14.95
C ASP A 99 6.18 8.06 -15.27
N ASP A 100 6.69 7.36 -14.25
CA ASP A 100 7.61 6.25 -14.39
C ASP A 100 6.97 5.02 -15.04
N ARG A 101 5.72 4.72 -14.66
CA ARG A 101 4.93 3.69 -15.32
C ARG A 101 4.67 4.05 -16.79
N ALA A 102 4.41 5.32 -17.10
CA ALA A 102 4.23 5.79 -18.48
C ALA A 102 5.53 5.69 -19.32
N LYS A 103 6.70 5.84 -18.70
CA LYS A 103 8.02 5.55 -19.31
C LYS A 103 8.27 4.06 -19.49
N GLY A 104 7.45 3.19 -18.88
CA GLY A 104 7.57 1.75 -18.95
C GLY A 104 8.69 1.19 -18.08
N LEU A 105 9.02 1.88 -16.98
CA LEU A 105 9.88 1.37 -15.92
C LEU A 105 9.15 0.26 -15.16
N PRO A 106 9.74 -0.94 -14.96
CA PRO A 106 9.07 -2.05 -14.30
C PRO A 106 9.24 -2.00 -12.78
N ARG A 107 8.16 -2.21 -12.03
CA ARG A 107 8.20 -2.37 -10.56
C ARG A 107 7.99 -3.83 -10.12
N VAL A 108 7.70 -4.74 -11.03
CA VAL A 108 7.54 -6.17 -10.75
C VAL A 108 8.71 -6.94 -11.36
N VAL A 109 9.59 -7.48 -10.50
CA VAL A 109 10.73 -8.30 -10.91
C VAL A 109 10.27 -9.73 -11.22
N PRO A 110 10.41 -10.22 -12.47
CA PRO A 110 10.09 -11.61 -12.81
C PRO A 110 11.03 -12.59 -12.13
N VAL A 111 10.59 -13.84 -11.92
CA VAL A 111 11.32 -14.85 -11.14
C VAL A 111 12.76 -15.08 -11.63
N GLN A 112 13.00 -15.04 -12.94
CA GLN A 112 14.31 -15.23 -13.54
C GLN A 112 15.32 -14.11 -13.20
N TYR A 113 14.85 -12.96 -12.69
CA TYR A 113 15.69 -11.83 -12.27
C TYR A 113 15.77 -11.68 -10.73
N ARG A 114 15.26 -12.63 -9.92
CA ARG A 114 15.21 -12.47 -8.46
C ARG A 114 16.44 -12.98 -7.69
N TYR A 115 17.24 -13.84 -8.30
CA TYR A 115 18.26 -14.62 -7.56
C TYR A 115 19.71 -14.18 -7.83
N ASN A 116 19.95 -13.40 -8.88
CA ASN A 116 21.29 -12.97 -9.31
C ASN A 116 21.45 -11.44 -9.22
N ILE A 117 20.85 -10.83 -8.20
CA ILE A 117 20.98 -9.40 -7.95
C ILE A 117 22.35 -9.17 -7.27
N PRO A 118 23.23 -8.31 -7.83
CA PRO A 118 24.48 -7.97 -7.16
C PRO A 118 24.22 -7.44 -5.74
N HIS A 119 25.02 -7.87 -4.76
CA HIS A 119 24.80 -7.53 -3.35
C HIS A 119 24.77 -6.02 -3.05
N ASN A 120 25.43 -5.23 -3.88
CA ASN A 120 25.52 -3.78 -3.76
C ASN A 120 24.66 -3.03 -4.79
N ALA A 121 23.81 -3.73 -5.55
CA ALA A 121 22.96 -3.08 -6.53
C ALA A 121 21.90 -2.23 -5.84
N THR A 122 21.76 -0.98 -6.28
CA THR A 122 20.61 -0.15 -5.92
C THR A 122 19.40 -0.54 -6.76
N TRP A 123 18.21 -0.06 -6.36
CA TRP A 123 17.03 -0.22 -7.20
C TRP A 123 17.24 0.42 -8.58
N ASP A 124 17.74 1.65 -8.64
CA ASP A 124 17.94 2.38 -9.90
C ASP A 124 18.86 1.63 -10.87
N GLU A 125 19.94 1.02 -10.36
CA GLU A 125 20.85 0.19 -11.15
C GLU A 125 20.15 -1.07 -11.66
N TRP A 126 19.38 -1.73 -10.79
CA TRP A 126 18.67 -2.95 -11.14
C TRP A 126 17.52 -2.72 -12.11
N GLU A 127 16.76 -1.64 -11.93
CA GLU A 127 15.68 -1.22 -12.82
C GLU A 127 16.19 -1.00 -14.25
N GLN A 128 17.36 -0.35 -14.40
CA GLN A 128 17.99 -0.21 -15.72
C GLN A 128 18.42 -1.54 -16.35
N VAL A 129 18.80 -2.54 -15.55
CA VAL A 129 19.04 -3.90 -16.07
C VAL A 129 17.74 -4.49 -16.59
N LEU A 130 16.64 -4.38 -15.84
CA LEU A 130 15.33 -4.89 -16.25
C LEU A 130 14.84 -4.21 -17.54
N VAL A 131 14.94 -2.88 -17.62
CA VAL A 131 14.58 -2.09 -18.81
C VAL A 131 15.40 -2.52 -20.04
N ARG A 132 16.73 -2.68 -19.90
CA ARG A 132 17.59 -3.16 -20.99
C ARG A 132 17.23 -4.55 -21.48
N ASN A 133 16.70 -5.39 -20.59
CA ASN A 133 16.20 -6.73 -20.92
C ASN A 133 14.73 -6.72 -21.37
N ASN A 134 14.15 -5.55 -21.64
CA ASN A 134 12.76 -5.37 -22.06
C ASN A 134 11.73 -6.01 -21.09
N VAL A 135 12.06 -6.04 -19.80
CA VAL A 135 11.12 -6.45 -18.75
C VAL A 135 10.03 -5.39 -18.66
N LYS A 136 8.79 -5.84 -18.55
CA LYS A 136 7.60 -5.00 -18.37
C LYS A 136 6.80 -5.54 -17.19
N ASP A 137 6.10 -4.62 -16.54
CA ASP A 137 5.12 -4.99 -15.55
C ASP A 137 3.99 -5.83 -16.16
N PRO A 138 3.34 -6.67 -15.34
CA PRO A 138 2.09 -7.30 -15.75
C PRO A 138 1.04 -6.23 -16.06
N ILE A 139 0.06 -6.59 -16.89
CA ILE A 139 -1.07 -5.71 -17.17
C ILE A 139 -1.91 -5.59 -15.90
N PHE A 140 -1.98 -4.39 -15.35
CA PHE A 140 -2.90 -4.05 -14.28
C PHE A 140 -4.25 -3.63 -14.86
N PRO A 141 -5.37 -3.96 -14.20
CA PRO A 141 -6.67 -3.47 -14.61
C PRO A 141 -6.74 -1.95 -14.48
N THR A 142 -7.63 -1.30 -15.23
CA THR A 142 -7.84 0.15 -15.14
C THR A 142 -8.73 0.55 -13.96
N THR A 143 -9.46 -0.40 -13.38
CA THR A 143 -10.28 -0.23 -12.17
C THR A 143 -10.48 -1.58 -11.50
N ALA A 144 -10.86 -1.59 -10.22
CA ALA A 144 -11.17 -2.80 -9.47
C ALA A 144 -12.32 -2.58 -8.48
N GLY A 145 -13.04 -3.66 -8.17
CA GLY A 145 -14.18 -3.65 -7.26
C GLY A 145 -13.82 -3.10 -5.87
N TYR A 146 -12.65 -3.45 -5.35
CA TYR A 146 -12.15 -2.95 -4.08
C TYR A 146 -12.00 -1.43 -3.99
N CYS A 147 -11.89 -0.69 -5.11
CA CYS A 147 -11.75 0.77 -5.05
C CYS A 147 -12.97 1.44 -4.41
N ARG A 148 -14.16 0.84 -4.48
CA ARG A 148 -15.38 1.33 -3.81
C ARG A 148 -15.31 1.29 -2.29
N LEU A 149 -14.41 0.47 -1.74
CA LEU A 149 -14.18 0.38 -0.30
C LEU A 149 -13.21 1.48 0.17
N GLY A 150 -12.53 2.16 -0.75
CA GLY A 150 -11.66 3.29 -0.45
C GLY A 150 -12.37 4.65 -0.47
N THR A 151 -13.71 4.72 -0.56
CA THR A 151 -14.39 6.02 -0.50
C THR A 151 -14.52 6.49 0.96
N ASP A 152 -14.55 7.81 1.15
CA ASP A 152 -14.72 8.41 2.48
C ASP A 152 -16.00 7.92 3.15
N GLU A 153 -17.09 7.73 2.40
CA GLU A 153 -18.36 7.23 2.93
C GLU A 153 -18.22 5.81 3.46
N TYR A 154 -17.52 4.94 2.73
CA TYR A 154 -17.31 3.55 3.16
C TYR A 154 -16.44 3.51 4.42
N VAL A 155 -15.32 4.24 4.42
CA VAL A 155 -14.39 4.27 5.57
C VAL A 155 -15.10 4.83 6.81
N ALA A 156 -15.82 5.94 6.67
CA ALA A 156 -16.57 6.54 7.78
C ALA A 156 -17.64 5.60 8.33
N GLN A 157 -18.34 4.84 7.46
CA GLN A 157 -19.29 3.83 7.91
C GLN A 157 -18.58 2.68 8.63
N LYS A 158 -17.49 2.15 8.07
CA LYS A 158 -16.77 1.02 8.68
C LYS A 158 -16.19 1.37 10.05
N MET A 159 -15.69 2.60 10.23
CA MET A 159 -15.23 3.08 11.54
C MET A 159 -16.35 3.10 12.59
N LYS A 160 -17.57 3.52 12.21
CA LYS A 160 -18.74 3.49 13.11
C LYS A 160 -19.12 2.05 13.46
N ASP A 161 -19.14 1.16 12.48
CA ASP A 161 -19.48 -0.25 12.69
C ASP A 161 -18.48 -0.91 13.66
N MET A 162 -17.17 -0.65 13.46
CA MET A 162 -16.11 -1.13 14.36
C MET A 162 -16.25 -0.60 15.79
N GLU A 163 -16.62 0.68 15.95
CA GLU A 163 -16.86 1.28 17.27
C GLU A 163 -18.05 0.62 17.99
N GLU A 164 -19.13 0.33 17.27
CA GLU A 164 -20.29 -0.38 17.83
C GLU A 164 -19.98 -1.84 18.15
N GLU A 165 -19.23 -2.56 17.31
CA GLU A 165 -18.75 -3.91 17.60
C GLU A 165 -17.88 -3.96 18.86
N CYS A 166 -17.04 -2.95 19.06
CA CYS A 166 -16.27 -2.77 20.28
C CYS A 166 -17.19 -2.56 21.50
N LYS A 167 -18.14 -1.61 21.45
CA LYS A 167 -19.08 -1.31 22.55
C LYS A 167 -19.92 -2.53 22.94
N MET A 168 -20.31 -3.35 21.96
CA MET A 168 -21.06 -4.58 22.17
C MET A 168 -20.20 -5.76 22.66
N GLY A 169 -18.87 -5.60 22.70
CA GLY A 169 -17.94 -6.67 23.08
C GLY A 169 -17.83 -7.78 22.04
N LEU A 170 -18.31 -7.57 20.81
CA LEU A 170 -18.26 -8.54 19.72
C LEU A 170 -16.85 -8.68 19.17
N ASN A 171 -16.14 -7.57 19.06
CA ASN A 171 -14.75 -7.56 18.64
C ASN A 171 -13.90 -6.57 19.47
N PRO A 172 -13.30 -7.02 20.58
CA PRO A 172 -12.47 -6.17 21.43
C PRO A 172 -11.21 -5.63 20.75
N SER A 173 -10.79 -6.22 19.63
CA SER A 173 -9.64 -5.72 18.86
C SER A 173 -9.92 -4.41 18.12
N PHE A 174 -11.20 -4.06 17.96
CA PHE A 174 -11.66 -2.78 17.40
C PHE A 174 -11.80 -1.68 18.46
N CYS A 175 -11.64 -2.02 19.74
CA CYS A 175 -11.53 -1.04 20.81
C CYS A 175 -10.13 -0.41 20.78
N LEU A 176 -9.98 0.66 20.00
CA LEU A 176 -8.72 1.41 19.84
C LEU A 176 -8.52 2.47 20.94
#